data_AF-A0A1F6SRL3-F1
#
_entry.id   AF-A0A1F6SRL3-F1
#
_cell.length_a   1.000
_cell.length_b   1.000
_cell.length_c   1.000
_cell.angle_alpha   90.00
_cell.angle_beta   90.00
_cell.angle_gamma   90.00
#
_symmetry.space_group_name_H-M   'P 1'
#
loop_
_entity.id
_entity.type
_entity.pdbx_description
1 polymer ?
#
loop_
_entity_poly.entity_id
_entity_poly.type
_entity_poly.pdbx_seq_one_letter_code
_entity_poly.pdbx_strand_id
1 'polypeptide(L)'
;MENNLSIIEELEIEEDIKTPHLSYITETLSERMRVSFSILKKNETEIVLIASSGFLIDSVFAGLTEKHIEYIAKNAPSDYKKNIMIILKDEEMMRGVFEIAKAMDEDKNTNQNQERIGNVIRYIKDNQIAFEF
;
A
#
# COMPACT_ATOMS: atom_id res chain seq x y z
N MET A 1 34.72 -13.47 16.34
CA MET A 1 33.65 -14.42 16.64
C MET A 1 32.82 -14.51 15.38
N GLU A 2 32.89 -15.63 14.68
CA GLU A 2 31.98 -15.91 13.56
C GLU A 2 30.61 -16.15 14.17
N ASN A 3 29.70 -15.18 13.99
CA ASN A 3 28.28 -15.41 14.25
C ASN A 3 27.80 -16.33 13.13
N ASN A 4 27.87 -17.64 13.36
CA ASN A 4 27.28 -18.62 12.46
C ASN A 4 25.78 -18.56 12.64
N LEU A 5 25.15 -17.69 11.85
CA LEU A 5 23.72 -17.70 11.63
C LEU A 5 23.34 -19.10 11.14
N SER A 6 22.23 -19.62 11.63
CA SER A 6 21.66 -20.84 11.08
C SER A 6 21.24 -20.59 9.62
N ILE A 7 21.22 -21.66 8.82
CA ILE A 7 20.78 -21.59 7.41
C ILE A 7 19.38 -20.95 7.29
N ILE A 8 18.53 -21.08 8.31
CA ILE A 8 17.20 -20.46 8.35
C ILE A 8 17.32 -18.94 8.54
N GLU A 9 18.15 -18.48 9.49
CA GLU A 9 18.35 -17.04 9.73
C GLU A 9 19.04 -16.35 8.55
N GLU A 10 19.96 -17.05 7.86
CA GLU A 10 20.56 -16.53 6.62
C GLU A 10 19.52 -16.39 5.51
N LEU A 11 18.61 -17.35 5.36
CA LEU A 11 17.53 -17.28 4.39
C LEU A 11 16.50 -16.18 4.71
N GLU A 12 16.14 -15.98 5.99
CA GLU A 12 15.24 -14.90 6.41
C GLU A 12 15.84 -13.51 6.12
N ILE A 13 17.12 -13.33 6.44
CA ILE A 13 17.84 -12.09 6.15
C ILE A 13 18.01 -11.90 4.64
N GLU A 14 18.29 -12.98 3.91
CA GLU A 14 18.47 -12.93 2.46
C GLU A 14 17.15 -12.69 1.73
N GLU A 15 16.01 -13.21 2.22
CA GLU A 15 14.67 -12.82 1.80
C GLU A 15 14.44 -11.34 2.04
N ASP A 16 14.57 -10.85 3.28
CA ASP A 16 14.36 -9.44 3.65
C ASP A 16 15.19 -8.45 2.82
N ILE A 17 16.39 -8.86 2.40
CA ILE A 17 17.31 -8.06 1.60
C ILE A 17 17.03 -8.17 0.09
N LYS A 18 16.83 -9.38 -0.45
CA LYS A 18 16.66 -9.60 -1.92
C LYS A 18 15.29 -9.19 -2.41
N THR A 19 14.33 -9.15 -1.50
CA THR A 19 12.99 -8.67 -1.77
C THR A 19 12.55 -8.05 -0.47
N PRO A 20 12.29 -6.74 -0.36
CA PRO A 20 11.76 -6.16 0.87
C PRO A 20 10.30 -6.64 1.11
N HIS A 21 10.10 -7.95 1.28
CA HIS A 21 8.91 -8.75 1.01
C HIS A 21 7.73 -8.26 1.85
N LEU A 22 6.94 -7.37 1.26
CA LEU A 22 5.51 -7.61 1.29
C LEU A 22 5.28 -8.89 0.49
N SER A 23 5.31 -10.05 1.14
CA SER A 23 4.57 -11.20 0.64
C SER A 23 3.11 -10.74 0.64
N TYR A 24 2.62 -10.28 -0.51
CA TYR A 24 1.22 -9.93 -0.69
C TYR A 24 0.44 -11.25 -0.70
N ILE A 25 0.26 -11.84 0.48
CA ILE A 25 -0.74 -12.89 0.67
C ILE A 25 -2.08 -12.14 0.65
N THR A 26 -2.69 -12.12 -0.53
CA THR A 26 -3.91 -11.35 -0.83
C THR A 26 -5.17 -12.18 -0.62
N GLU A 27 -5.08 -13.35 -0.01
CA GLU A 27 -6.22 -14.28 0.01
C GLU A 27 -7.22 -13.94 1.10
N THR A 28 -6.77 -13.68 2.33
CA THR A 28 -7.69 -13.38 3.43
C THR A 28 -7.80 -11.88 3.72
N LEU A 29 -8.98 -11.46 4.19
CA LEU A 29 -9.21 -10.09 4.65
C LEU A 29 -8.24 -9.69 5.77
N SER A 30 -7.90 -10.62 6.68
CA SER A 30 -6.97 -10.36 7.78
C SER A 30 -5.55 -10.05 7.29
N GLU A 31 -5.05 -10.79 6.29
CA GLU A 31 -3.73 -10.54 5.71
C GLU A 31 -3.70 -9.22 4.93
N ARG A 32 -4.74 -8.96 4.13
CA ARG A 32 -4.92 -7.69 3.42
C ARG A 32 -4.94 -6.51 4.40
N MET A 33 -5.61 -6.62 5.54
CA MET A 33 -5.56 -5.61 6.61
C MET A 33 -4.15 -5.41 7.19
N ARG A 34 -3.40 -6.50 7.44
CA ARG A 34 -2.02 -6.40 7.95
C ARG A 34 -1.11 -5.67 6.97
N VAL A 35 -1.25 -5.94 5.67
CA VAL A 35 -0.55 -5.19 4.61
C VAL A 35 -0.93 -3.71 4.69
N SER A 36 -2.22 -3.38 4.73
CA SER A 36 -2.67 -1.98 4.83
C SER A 36 -2.14 -1.26 6.06
N PHE A 37 -2.08 -1.92 7.23
CA PHE A 37 -1.45 -1.35 8.43
C PHE A 37 0.06 -1.14 8.28
N SER A 38 0.76 -2.05 7.59
CA SER A 38 2.18 -1.91 7.31
C SER A 38 2.42 -0.69 6.41
N ILE A 39 1.64 -0.54 5.35
CA ILE A 39 1.71 0.62 4.46
C ILE A 39 1.36 1.92 5.17
N LEU A 40 0.32 1.93 6.01
CA LEU A 40 -0.09 3.11 6.76
C LEU A 40 1.00 3.65 7.71
N LYS A 41 1.89 2.79 8.19
CA LYS A 41 3.01 3.16 9.08
C LYS A 41 4.24 3.69 8.34
N LYS A 42 4.33 3.49 7.02
CA LYS A 42 5.44 4.00 6.22
C LYS A 42 5.38 5.52 6.15
N ASN A 43 6.54 6.15 5.99
CA ASN A 43 6.61 7.55 5.60
C ASN A 43 6.57 7.71 4.07
N GLU A 44 6.51 8.96 3.62
CA GLU A 44 6.39 9.32 2.21
C GLU A 44 7.57 8.86 1.35
N THR A 45 8.77 8.78 1.92
CA THR A 45 9.97 8.31 1.22
C THR A 45 10.01 6.79 1.14
N GLU A 46 9.50 6.09 2.16
CA GLU A 46 9.44 4.64 2.19
C GLU A 46 8.38 4.08 1.23
N ILE A 47 7.33 4.86 0.92
CA ILE A 47 6.27 4.40 0.01
C ILE A 47 6.79 4.17 -1.42
N VAL A 48 7.80 4.95 -1.85
CA VAL A 48 8.37 4.82 -3.19
C VAL A 48 9.34 3.63 -3.31
N LEU A 49 9.70 2.99 -2.19
CA LEU A 49 10.46 1.73 -2.20
C LEU A 49 9.60 0.51 -2.55
N ILE A 50 8.28 0.65 -2.51
CA ILE A 50 7.35 -0.40 -2.95
C ILE A 50 7.49 -0.53 -4.47
N ALA A 51 7.58 -1.77 -4.98
CA ALA A 51 7.57 -2.01 -6.42
C ALA A 51 6.33 -1.39 -7.06
N SER A 52 6.45 -0.80 -8.25
CA SER A 52 5.33 -0.09 -8.87
C SER A 52 4.08 -0.96 -9.02
N SER A 53 4.23 -2.26 -9.32
CA SER A 53 3.13 -3.23 -9.38
C SER A 53 2.36 -3.40 -8.07
N GLY A 54 2.98 -3.10 -6.92
CA GLY A 54 2.31 -3.10 -5.62
C GLY A 54 1.15 -2.09 -5.54
N PHE A 55 1.17 -1.02 -6.34
CA PHE A 55 0.07 -0.06 -6.42
C PHE A 55 -1.14 -0.57 -7.22
N LEU A 56 -1.08 -1.77 -7.79
CA LEU A 56 -2.22 -2.51 -8.35
C LEU A 56 -2.92 -3.39 -7.31
N ILE A 57 -2.48 -3.36 -6.04
CA ILE A 57 -3.00 -4.21 -4.98
C ILE A 57 -3.87 -3.38 -4.04
N ASP A 58 -5.10 -3.83 -3.81
CA ASP A 58 -6.09 -3.16 -2.97
C ASP A 58 -5.59 -2.89 -1.53
N SER A 59 -4.90 -3.84 -0.92
CA SER A 59 -4.35 -3.71 0.44
C SER A 59 -3.22 -2.69 0.53
N VAL A 60 -2.46 -2.50 -0.55
CA VAL A 60 -1.49 -1.39 -0.61
C VAL A 60 -2.24 -0.07 -0.65
N PHE A 61 -3.20 0.06 -1.56
CA PHE A 61 -3.97 1.28 -1.72
C PHE A 61 -4.77 1.66 -0.45
N ALA A 62 -5.40 0.68 0.19
CA ALA A 62 -6.12 0.84 1.46
C ALA A 62 -5.21 1.27 2.62
N GLY A 63 -3.89 1.11 2.50
CA GLY A 63 -2.91 1.61 3.45
C GLY A 63 -2.44 3.04 3.19
N LEU A 64 -2.75 3.64 2.03
CA LEU A 64 -2.25 4.96 1.66
C LEU A 64 -2.90 6.08 2.48
N THR A 65 -2.16 7.18 2.60
CA THR A 65 -2.62 8.44 3.19
C THR A 65 -2.56 9.53 2.13
N GLU A 66 -3.21 10.67 2.38
CA GLU A 66 -3.10 11.84 1.50
C GLU A 66 -1.64 12.27 1.29
N LYS A 67 -0.81 12.21 2.35
CA LYS A 67 0.62 12.54 2.26
C LYS A 67 1.38 11.59 1.35
N HIS A 68 1.08 10.29 1.41
CA HIS A 68 1.69 9.30 0.50
C HIS A 68 1.34 9.61 -0.95
N ILE A 69 0.06 9.88 -1.22
CA ILE A 69 -0.43 10.18 -2.57
C ILE A 69 0.13 11.50 -3.10
N GLU A 70 0.17 12.54 -2.26
CA GLU A 70 0.79 13.82 -2.61
C GLU A 70 2.27 13.65 -2.96
N TYR A 71 2.99 12.85 -2.19
CA TYR A 71 4.40 12.57 -2.46
C TYR A 71 4.59 11.79 -3.76
N ILE A 72 3.77 10.77 -4.00
CA ILE A 72 3.78 9.98 -5.24
C ILE A 72 3.49 10.87 -6.46
N ALA A 73 2.49 11.76 -6.36
CA ALA A 73 2.15 12.70 -7.43
C ALA A 73 3.35 13.57 -7.84
N LYS A 74 4.17 14.00 -6.87
CA LYS A 74 5.31 14.90 -7.09
C LYS A 74 6.60 14.18 -7.47
N ASN A 75 6.87 13.01 -6.89
CA ASN A 75 8.21 12.41 -6.89
C ASN A 75 8.29 11.02 -7.52
N ALA A 76 7.18 10.28 -7.60
CA ALA A 76 7.23 8.90 -8.07
C ALA A 76 7.30 8.81 -9.61
N PRO A 77 7.94 7.74 -10.15
CA PRO A 77 7.92 7.44 -11.57
C PRO A 77 6.49 7.24 -12.14
N SER A 78 6.35 7.40 -13.46
CA SER A 78 5.03 7.38 -14.13
C SER A 78 4.23 6.08 -13.97
N ASP A 79 4.90 4.94 -13.79
CA ASP A 79 4.27 3.63 -13.62
C ASP A 79 3.53 3.49 -12.28
N TYR A 80 4.03 4.12 -11.20
CA TYR A 80 3.33 4.18 -9.91
C TYR A 80 1.99 4.88 -10.07
N LYS A 81 2.01 6.03 -10.74
CA LYS A 81 0.85 6.87 -11.01
C LYS A 81 -0.16 6.15 -11.90
N LYS A 82 0.31 5.50 -12.96
CA LYS A 82 -0.53 4.67 -13.84
C LYS A 82 -1.22 3.55 -13.07
N ASN A 83 -0.49 2.85 -12.20
CA ASN A 83 -1.05 1.77 -11.41
C ASN A 83 -2.12 2.25 -10.41
N ILE A 84 -1.90 3.40 -9.78
CA ILE A 84 -2.91 4.08 -8.95
C ILE A 84 -4.16 4.44 -9.76
N MET A 85 -4.00 4.88 -11.00
CA MET A 85 -5.14 5.19 -11.86
C MET A 85 -5.86 3.93 -12.37
N ILE A 86 -5.14 2.83 -12.57
CA ILE A 86 -5.72 1.54 -12.94
C ILE A 86 -6.60 1.03 -11.79
N ILE A 87 -6.05 0.99 -10.57
CA ILE A 87 -6.82 0.49 -9.42
C ILE A 87 -8.04 1.36 -9.13
N LEU A 88 -7.95 2.68 -9.26
CA LEU A 88 -9.09 3.59 -9.05
C LEU A 88 -10.24 3.37 -10.04
N LYS A 89 -9.96 2.82 -11.22
CA LYS A 89 -10.95 2.50 -12.27
C LYS A 89 -11.44 1.05 -12.19
N ASP A 90 -10.81 0.22 -11.38
CA ASP A 90 -11.17 -1.18 -11.21
C ASP A 90 -12.19 -1.33 -10.06
N GLU A 91 -13.42 -1.69 -10.41
CA GLU A 91 -14.51 -1.83 -9.44
C GLU A 91 -14.30 -2.96 -8.43
N GLU A 92 -13.63 -4.05 -8.81
CA GLU A 92 -13.36 -5.17 -7.93
C GLU A 92 -12.29 -4.79 -6.91
N MET A 93 -11.19 -4.20 -7.38
CA MET A 93 -10.12 -3.74 -6.51
C MET A 93 -10.60 -2.63 -5.56
N MET A 94 -11.39 -1.66 -6.04
CA MET A 94 -11.91 -0.60 -5.18
C MET A 94 -12.91 -1.13 -4.14
N ARG A 95 -13.71 -2.14 -4.48
CA ARG A 95 -14.54 -2.84 -3.49
C ARG A 95 -13.68 -3.46 -2.41
N GLY A 96 -12.56 -4.08 -2.81
CA GLY A 96 -11.56 -4.60 -1.88
C GLY A 96 -10.95 -3.52 -0.97
N VAL A 97 -10.58 -2.37 -1.53
CA VAL A 97 -10.07 -1.22 -0.76
C VAL A 97 -11.07 -0.80 0.34
N PHE A 98 -12.35 -0.66 -0.02
CA PHE A 98 -13.39 -0.27 0.95
C PHE A 98 -13.68 -1.34 1.99
N GLU A 99 -13.67 -2.62 1.59
CA GLU A 99 -13.81 -3.75 2.50
C GLU A 99 -12.72 -3.74 3.57
N ILE A 100 -11.46 -3.56 3.16
CA ILE A 100 -10.32 -3.50 4.07
C ILE A 100 -10.42 -2.29 5.01
N ALA A 101 -10.72 -1.10 4.46
CA ALA A 101 -10.85 0.11 5.27
C ALA A 101 -11.94 -0.02 6.35
N LYS A 102 -13.09 -0.63 5.99
CA LYS A 102 -14.17 -0.93 6.94
C LYS A 102 -13.73 -1.92 8.02
N ALA A 103 -13.02 -2.98 7.64
CA ALA A 103 -12.55 -3.98 8.60
C ALA A 103 -11.50 -3.41 9.58
N MET A 104 -10.62 -2.51 9.11
CA MET A 104 -9.68 -1.78 9.98
C MET A 104 -10.37 -0.84 10.98
N ASP A 105 -11.53 -0.31 10.59
CA ASP A 105 -12.37 0.56 11.41
C ASP A 105 -13.14 -0.22 12.48
N GLU A 106 -13.67 -1.39 12.13
CA GLU A 106 -14.36 -2.31 13.04
C GLU A 106 -13.44 -2.79 14.17
N ASP A 107 -12.18 -3.12 13.88
CA ASP A 107 -11.17 -3.54 14.87
C ASP A 107 -10.92 -2.47 15.96
N LYS A 108 -11.13 -1.19 15.63
CA LYS A 108 -10.86 -0.05 16.51
C LYS A 108 -12.11 0.72 16.94
N ASN A 109 -13.30 0.26 16.55
CA ASN A 109 -14.58 0.95 16.75
C ASN A 109 -14.53 2.44 16.33
N THR A 110 -14.04 2.70 15.11
CA THR A 110 -13.84 4.04 14.54
C THR A 110 -14.30 4.09 13.07
N ASN A 111 -14.22 5.26 12.42
CA ASN A 111 -14.48 5.45 10.98
C ASN A 111 -13.31 6.15 10.25
N GLN A 112 -12.17 6.29 10.93
CA GLN A 112 -11.02 7.07 10.45
C GLN A 112 -10.39 6.50 9.17
N ASN A 113 -10.42 5.18 8.97
CA ASN A 113 -9.82 4.57 7.79
C ASN A 113 -10.69 4.76 6.55
N GLN A 114 -12.00 4.62 6.67
CA GLN A 114 -12.92 4.93 5.56
C GLN A 114 -12.85 6.40 5.16
N GLU A 115 -12.81 7.34 6.13
CA GLU A 115 -12.65 8.76 5.86
C GLU A 115 -11.31 9.06 5.16
N ARG A 116 -10.21 8.51 5.69
CA ARG A 116 -8.87 8.62 5.08
C ARG A 116 -8.86 8.18 3.62
N ILE A 117 -9.48 7.04 3.31
CA ILE A 117 -9.55 6.54 1.92
C ILE A 117 -10.41 7.45 1.05
N GLY A 118 -11.52 7.97 1.57
CA GLY A 118 -12.30 9.00 0.88
C GLY A 118 -11.47 10.23 0.50
N ASN A 119 -10.63 10.71 1.43
CA ASN A 119 -9.77 11.85 1.16
C ASN A 119 -8.66 11.53 0.15
N VAL A 120 -8.04 10.35 0.23
CA VAL A 120 -7.07 9.86 -0.76
C VAL A 120 -7.66 9.87 -2.17
N ILE A 121 -8.86 9.29 -2.33
CA ILE A 121 -9.55 9.24 -3.62
C ILE A 121 -9.87 10.65 -4.12
N ARG A 122 -10.38 11.52 -3.24
CA ARG A 122 -10.66 12.92 -3.58
C ARG A 122 -9.40 13.65 -4.03
N TYR A 123 -8.29 13.50 -3.31
CA TYR A 123 -7.01 14.10 -3.70
C TYR A 123 -6.58 13.67 -5.10
N ILE A 124 -6.65 12.37 -5.43
CA ILE A 124 -6.28 11.86 -6.75
C ILE A 124 -7.16 12.49 -7.83
N LYS A 125 -8.49 12.57 -7.59
CA LYS A 125 -9.44 13.16 -8.54
C LYS A 125 -9.20 14.66 -8.75
N ASP A 126 -8.97 15.40 -7.67
CA ASP A 126 -8.72 16.84 -7.71
C ASP A 126 -7.37 17.17 -8.40
N ASN A 127 -6.43 16.22 -8.39
CA ASN A 127 -5.09 16.37 -8.95
C ASN A 127 -4.82 15.40 -10.11
N GLN A 128 -5.86 14.98 -10.85
CA GLN A 128 -5.78 13.91 -11.85
C GLN A 128 -4.65 14.12 -12.87
N ILE A 129 -4.40 15.37 -13.27
CA ILE A 129 -3.30 15.77 -14.17
C ILE A 129 -1.95 15.24 -13.67
N ALA A 130 -1.69 15.25 -12.36
CA ALA A 130 -0.43 14.77 -11.79
C ALA A 130 -0.23 13.24 -11.93
N PHE A 131 -1.29 12.49 -12.24
CA PHE A 131 -1.33 11.04 -12.35
C PHE A 131 -1.45 10.52 -13.80
N GLU A 132 -1.67 11.40 -14.77
CA GLU A 132 -1.86 11.04 -16.19
C GLU A 132 -0.56 11.02 -17.02
N PHE A 133 0.58 11.48 -16.46
CA PHE A 133 1.88 11.57 -17.13
C PHE A 133 2.93 10.60 -16.56
#